data_AF-A7T650-F1
#
_entry.id   AF-A7T650-F1
#
_cell.length_a   1.000
_cell.length_b   1.000
_cell.length_c   1.000
_cell.angle_alpha   90.00
_cell.angle_beta   90.00
_cell.angle_gamma   90.00
#
_symmetry.space_group_name_H-M   'P 1'
#
loop_
_entity.id
_entity.type
_entity.pdbx_description
1 polymer ?
#
loop_
_entity_poly.entity_id
_entity_poly.type
_entity_poly.pdbx_seq_one_letter_code
_entity_poly.pdbx_strand_id
1 'polypeptide(L)'
;LLSDMKNLPARLRQYASFEFVQKTIKTYLKMNMLIVELKSEALKERHWKTLMRRLHVNWVLTDLTLGQVWDVDLQKNEAVVKDTILVAQGEMALEEFLKQVRDVWHSFELDLVNYQNRCRIIRGWDDLFTKVKEHINSISAMK
;
A
#
# COMPACT_ATOMS: atom_id res chain seq x y z
N LEU A 1 -5.12 25.94 -10.19
CA LEU A 1 -4.07 26.68 -9.44
C LEU A 1 -2.74 26.79 -10.19
N LEU A 2 -1.94 25.71 -10.36
CA LEU A 2 -0.68 25.80 -11.12
C LEU A 2 -0.87 26.15 -12.61
N SER A 3 -1.97 25.68 -13.21
CA SER A 3 -2.42 26.06 -14.55
C SER A 3 -2.67 27.56 -14.65
N ASP A 4 -3.35 28.11 -13.65
CA ASP A 4 -3.81 29.50 -13.64
C ASP A 4 -2.66 30.45 -13.36
N MET A 5 -1.67 30.00 -12.58
CA MET A 5 -0.41 30.73 -12.38
C MET A 5 0.43 30.85 -13.65
N LYS A 6 0.35 29.90 -14.59
CA LYS A 6 1.03 29.99 -15.89
C LYS A 6 0.41 31.04 -16.81
N ASN A 7 -0.87 31.32 -16.61
CA ASN A 7 -1.62 32.31 -17.39
C ASN A 7 -1.38 33.75 -16.90
N LEU A 8 -0.64 33.95 -15.80
CA LEU A 8 -0.32 35.28 -15.30
C LEU A 8 0.68 36.03 -16.21
N PRO A 9 0.60 37.37 -16.29
CA PRO A 9 1.52 38.22 -17.04
C PRO A 9 2.99 37.93 -16.73
N ALA A 10 3.87 37.97 -17.75
CA ALA A 10 5.29 37.63 -17.62
C ALA A 10 6.03 38.49 -16.57
N ARG A 11 5.64 39.76 -16.42
CA ARG A 11 6.17 40.66 -15.37
C ARG A 11 5.89 40.17 -13.96
N LEU A 12 4.71 39.60 -13.71
CA LEU A 12 4.34 39.06 -12.40
C LEU A 12 5.08 37.75 -12.10
N ARG A 13 5.41 36.97 -13.14
CA ARG A 13 6.17 35.71 -13.01
C ARG A 13 7.65 35.90 -12.68
N GLN A 14 8.21 37.09 -12.91
CA GLN A 14 9.60 37.43 -12.57
C GLN A 14 9.79 37.86 -11.12
N TYR A 15 8.71 38.06 -10.36
CA TYR A 15 8.83 38.43 -8.95
C TYR A 15 9.22 37.23 -8.09
N ALA A 16 10.11 37.47 -7.12
CA ALA A 16 10.52 36.47 -6.13
C ALA A 16 9.33 35.88 -5.34
N SER A 17 8.27 36.67 -5.12
CA SER A 17 7.03 36.21 -4.49
C SER A 17 6.28 35.18 -5.33
N PHE A 18 6.28 35.32 -6.66
CA PHE A 18 5.67 34.33 -7.57
C PHE A 18 6.46 33.01 -7.55
N GLU A 19 7.79 33.08 -7.62
CA GLU A 19 8.64 31.87 -7.54
C GLU A 19 8.47 31.17 -6.19
N PHE A 20 8.40 31.91 -5.08
CA PHE A 20 8.16 31.36 -3.75
C PHE A 20 6.82 30.62 -3.69
N VAL A 21 5.72 31.25 -4.13
CA VAL A 21 4.40 30.62 -4.13
C VAL A 21 4.36 29.40 -5.04
N GLN A 22 5.00 29.47 -6.22
CA GLN A 22 5.06 28.34 -7.16
C GLN A 22 5.84 27.16 -6.56
N LYS A 23 6.96 27.43 -5.88
CA LYS A 23 7.76 26.41 -5.19
C LYS A 23 6.95 25.77 -4.07
N THR A 24 6.29 26.58 -3.25
CA THR A 24 5.43 26.13 -2.15
C THR A 24 4.29 25.23 -2.64
N ILE A 25 3.58 25.63 -3.70
CA ILE A 25 2.52 24.80 -4.28
C ILE A 25 3.05 23.48 -4.85
N LYS A 26 4.21 23.50 -5.52
CA LYS A 26 4.86 22.27 -6.01
C LYS A 26 5.23 21.33 -4.86
N THR A 27 5.74 21.88 -3.75
CA THR A 27 6.02 21.10 -2.54
C THR A 27 4.74 20.47 -1.99
N TYR A 28 3.66 21.24 -1.81
CA TYR A 28 2.39 20.70 -1.34
C TYR A 28 1.83 19.61 -2.25
N LEU A 29 1.92 19.76 -3.58
CA LEU A 29 1.52 18.72 -4.53
C LEU A 29 2.32 17.42 -4.37
N LYS A 30 3.64 17.54 -4.19
CA LYS A 30 4.49 16.37 -3.94
C LYS A 30 4.11 15.69 -2.61
N MET A 31 3.88 16.47 -1.56
CA MET A 31 3.49 15.95 -0.25
C MET A 31 2.07 15.36 -0.27
N ASN A 32 1.18 15.91 -1.10
CA ASN A 32 -0.18 15.41 -1.25
C ASN A 32 -0.20 13.96 -1.78
N MET A 33 0.73 13.58 -2.64
CA MET A 33 0.87 12.18 -3.06
C MET A 33 1.14 11.25 -1.87
N LEU A 34 2.04 11.63 -0.96
CA LEU A 34 2.34 10.86 0.25
C LEU A 34 1.13 10.77 1.17
N ILE A 35 0.33 11.83 1.27
CA ILE A 35 -0.89 11.83 2.08
C ILE A 35 -1.94 10.88 1.51
N VAL A 36 -2.10 10.86 0.19
CA VAL A 36 -2.99 9.90 -0.48
C VAL A 36 -2.53 8.47 -0.22
N GLU A 37 -1.23 8.21 -0.28
CA GLU A 37 -0.67 6.90 0.05
C GLU A 37 -0.84 6.54 1.53
N LEU A 38 -0.64 7.49 2.46
CA LEU A 38 -0.89 7.31 3.90
C LEU A 38 -2.36 7.01 4.21
N LYS A 39 -3.30 7.48 3.37
CA LYS A 39 -4.73 7.17 3.49
C LYS A 39 -5.09 5.75 3.01
N SER A 40 -4.19 5.05 2.33
CA SER A 40 -4.45 3.70 1.82
C SER A 40 -4.88 2.73 2.93
N GLU A 41 -5.77 1.79 2.59
CA GLU A 41 -6.22 0.71 3.48
C GLU A 41 -5.08 -0.23 3.90
N ALA A 42 -3.95 -0.18 3.18
CA ALA A 42 -2.72 -0.87 3.58
C ALA A 42 -2.23 -0.42 4.98
N LEU A 43 -2.45 0.85 5.36
CA LEU A 43 -1.97 1.37 6.64
C LEU A 43 -2.91 1.06 7.80
N LYS A 44 -2.53 0.05 8.58
CA LYS A 44 -3.11 -0.30 9.88
C LYS A 44 -2.47 0.49 11.04
N GLU A 45 -3.13 0.44 12.21
CA GLU A 45 -2.70 1.11 13.45
C GLU A 45 -1.22 0.83 13.83
N ARG A 46 -0.73 -0.39 13.56
CA ARG A 46 0.68 -0.78 13.81
C ARG A 46 1.69 0.08 13.03
N HIS A 47 1.36 0.47 11.81
CA HIS A 47 2.20 1.30 10.95
C HIS A 47 2.19 2.74 11.45
N TRP A 48 1.01 3.26 11.79
CA TRP A 48 0.88 4.58 12.41
C TRP A 48 1.64 4.71 13.73
N LYS A 49 1.59 3.70 14.60
CA LYS A 49 2.39 3.65 15.85
C LYS A 49 3.90 3.64 15.59
N THR A 50 4.34 3.04 14.48
CA THR A 50 5.76 3.02 14.09
C THR A 50 6.18 4.35 13.50
N LEU A 51 5.32 4.94 12.67
CA LEU A 51 5.50 6.27 12.09
C LEU A 51 5.59 7.34 13.18
N MET A 52 4.63 7.38 14.12
CA MET A 52 4.63 8.29 15.26
C MET A 52 5.93 8.22 16.08
N ARG A 53 6.43 7.01 16.35
CA ARG A 53 7.70 6.81 17.06
C ARG A 53 8.91 7.35 16.28
N ARG A 54 8.97 7.13 14.97
CA ARG A 54 10.08 7.61 14.13
C ARG A 54 10.04 9.12 13.89
N LEU A 55 8.84 9.70 13.85
CA LEU A 55 8.63 11.14 13.67
C LEU A 55 8.66 11.93 14.98
N HIS A 56 8.76 11.25 16.13
CA HIS A 56 8.68 11.84 17.46
C HIS A 56 7.42 12.68 17.71
N VAL A 57 6.28 12.20 17.18
CA VAL A 57 4.97 12.85 17.34
C VAL A 57 3.98 11.92 18.02
N ASN A 58 3.02 12.52 18.72
CA ASN A 58 1.93 11.78 19.36
C ASN A 58 0.61 12.18 18.72
N TRP A 59 0.17 11.40 17.74
CA TRP A 59 -1.08 11.62 17.03
C TRP A 59 -2.18 10.71 17.57
N VAL A 60 -3.36 11.29 17.76
CA VAL A 60 -4.57 10.52 18.01
C VAL A 60 -5.23 10.27 16.65
N LEU A 61 -5.23 9.02 16.18
CA LEU A 61 -5.69 8.69 14.82
C LEU A 61 -7.15 9.07 14.55
N THR A 62 -7.99 9.07 15.58
CA THR A 62 -9.41 9.48 15.46
C THR A 62 -9.58 10.97 15.18
N ASP A 63 -8.64 11.80 15.64
CA ASP A 63 -8.67 13.26 15.53
C ASP A 63 -7.54 13.80 14.64
N LEU A 64 -6.90 12.93 13.84
CA LEU A 64 -5.78 13.30 13.00
C LEU A 64 -6.23 14.25 11.90
N THR A 65 -5.71 15.47 11.92
CA THR A 65 -6.01 16.48 10.90
C THR A 65 -4.90 16.57 9.87
N LEU A 66 -5.25 16.98 8.65
CA LEU A 66 -4.27 17.19 7.58
C LEU A 66 -3.21 18.24 7.97
N GLY A 67 -3.61 19.26 8.75
CA GLY A 67 -2.69 20.27 9.29
C GLY A 67 -1.58 19.65 10.15
N GLN A 68 -1.95 18.78 11.09
CA GLN A 68 -0.98 18.07 11.93
C GLN A 68 -0.02 17.19 11.12
N VAL A 69 -0.48 16.62 10.00
CA VAL A 69 0.37 15.82 9.11
C VAL A 69 1.34 16.71 8.33
N TRP A 70 0.88 17.88 7.86
CA TRP A 70 1.75 18.89 7.21
C TRP A 70 2.79 19.52 8.15
N ASP A 71 2.44 19.73 9.42
CA ASP A 71 3.33 20.35 10.41
C ASP A 71 4.58 19.52 10.74
N VAL A 72 4.57 18.23 10.43
CA VAL A 72 5.70 17.31 10.69
C VAL A 72 6.78 17.37 9.61
N ASP A 73 6.76 18.41 8.77
CA ASP A 73 7.78 18.64 7.74
C ASP A 73 7.96 17.37 6.87
N LEU A 74 6.85 16.90 6.26
CA LEU A 74 6.83 15.68 5.43
C LEU A 74 7.96 15.62 4.41
N GLN A 75 8.47 16.78 3.96
CA GLN A 75 9.58 16.85 3.03
C GLN A 75 10.90 16.35 3.64
N LYS A 76 11.18 16.64 4.91
CA LYS A 76 12.37 16.12 5.61
C LYS A 76 12.20 14.65 5.98
N ASN A 77 10.97 14.26 6.31
CA ASN A 77 10.62 12.92 6.77
C ASN A 77 10.10 12.00 5.65
N GLU A 78 10.24 12.41 4.38
CA GLU A 78 9.71 11.70 3.22
C GLU A 78 10.18 10.25 3.16
N ALA A 79 11.45 9.99 3.47
CA ALA A 79 12.02 8.64 3.48
C ALA A 79 11.33 7.74 4.52
N VAL A 80 11.14 8.24 5.75
CA VAL A 80 10.51 7.49 6.83
C VAL A 80 9.05 7.15 6.50
N VAL A 81 8.33 8.11 5.91
CA VAL A 81 6.94 7.95 5.48
C VAL A 81 6.86 6.90 4.37
N LYS A 82 7.70 7.01 3.33
CA LYS A 82 7.74 6.04 2.22
C LYS A 82 8.11 4.63 2.67
N ASP A 83 9.10 4.48 3.54
CA ASP A 83 9.48 3.17 4.07
C ASP A 83 8.31 2.52 4.82
N THR A 84 7.57 3.30 5.60
CA THR A 84 6.41 2.81 6.34
C THR A 84 5.28 2.39 5.40
N ILE A 85 5.03 3.18 4.34
CA ILE A 85 4.06 2.85 3.29
C ILE A 85 4.46 1.57 2.56
N LEU A 86 5.74 1.43 2.19
CA LEU A 86 6.25 0.27 1.47
C LEU A 86 6.06 -1.01 2.28
N VAL A 87 6.38 -0.98 3.58
CA VAL A 87 6.16 -2.11 4.47
C VAL A 87 4.67 -2.44 4.56
N ALA A 88 3.80 -1.44 4.75
CA ALA A 88 2.37 -1.63 4.84
C ALA A 88 1.77 -2.25 3.56
N GLN A 89 2.20 -1.79 2.39
CA GLN A 89 1.79 -2.34 1.09
C GLN A 89 2.28 -3.77 0.89
N GLY A 90 3.53 -4.06 1.25
CA GLY A 90 4.08 -5.41 1.21
C GLY A 90 3.32 -6.38 2.11
N GLU A 91 3.00 -5.96 3.34
CA GLU A 91 2.20 -6.76 4.27
C GLU A 91 0.78 -7.00 3.75
N MET A 92 0.13 -5.98 3.17
CA MET A 92 -1.21 -6.14 2.59
C MET A 92 -1.19 -7.15 1.43
N ALA A 93 -0.22 -7.06 0.53
CA ALA A 93 -0.08 -8.01 -0.57
C ALA A 93 0.12 -9.46 -0.07
N LEU A 94 0.90 -9.63 1.00
CA LEU A 94 1.08 -10.94 1.65
C LEU A 94 -0.22 -11.44 2.29
N GLU A 95 -0.95 -10.58 3.00
CA GLU A 95 -2.23 -10.94 3.61
C GLU A 95 -3.26 -11.35 2.55
N GLU A 96 -3.36 -10.61 1.44
CA GLU A 96 -4.23 -10.95 0.31
C GLU A 96 -3.84 -12.28 -0.34
N PHE A 97 -2.54 -12.51 -0.57
CA PHE A 97 -2.06 -13.78 -1.11
C PHE A 97 -2.40 -14.96 -0.19
N LEU A 98 -2.14 -14.83 1.11
CA LEU A 98 -2.47 -15.88 2.08
C LEU A 98 -3.97 -16.14 2.16
N LYS A 99 -4.79 -15.09 2.00
CA LYS A 99 -6.25 -15.22 1.90
C LYS A 99 -6.64 -16.02 0.65
N GLN A 100 -6.08 -15.71 -0.52
CA GLN A 100 -6.33 -16.47 -1.75
C GLN A 100 -5.92 -17.94 -1.61
N VAL A 101 -4.75 -18.21 -1.04
CA VAL A 101 -4.29 -19.59 -0.78
C VAL A 101 -5.28 -20.32 0.14
N ARG A 102 -5.72 -19.67 1.23
CA ARG A 102 -6.72 -20.23 2.15
C ARG A 102 -8.03 -20.53 1.44
N ASP A 103 -8.55 -19.57 0.67
CA ASP A 103 -9.84 -19.69 -0.01
C ASP A 103 -9.82 -20.84 -1.02
N VAL A 104 -8.73 -20.95 -1.79
CA VAL A 104 -8.52 -22.07 -2.73
C VAL A 104 -8.59 -23.41 -2.01
N TRP A 105 -7.88 -23.57 -0.89
CA TRP A 105 -7.86 -24.84 -0.15
C TRP A 105 -9.15 -25.12 0.62
N HIS A 106 -9.88 -24.08 1.02
CA HIS A 106 -11.14 -24.22 1.73
C HIS A 106 -12.28 -24.66 0.79
N SER A 107 -12.31 -24.15 -0.43
CA SER A 107 -13.29 -24.53 -1.44
C SER A 107 -12.86 -25.73 -2.30
N PHE A 108 -11.67 -26.30 -2.06
CA PHE A 108 -11.16 -27.37 -2.89
C PHE A 108 -11.89 -28.68 -2.58
N GLU A 109 -12.66 -29.16 -3.56
CA GLU A 109 -13.28 -30.47 -3.53
C GLU A 109 -12.52 -31.43 -4.43
N LEU A 110 -12.30 -32.66 -3.93
CA LEU A 110 -11.66 -33.71 -4.71
C LEU A 110 -12.61 -34.19 -5.81
N ASP A 111 -12.18 -34.10 -7.07
CA ASP A 111 -12.91 -34.70 -8.18
C ASP A 111 -12.76 -36.23 -8.10
N LEU A 112 -13.87 -36.92 -7.92
CA LEU A 112 -13.93 -38.36 -7.66
C LEU A 112 -14.70 -39.06 -8.78
N VAL A 113 -14.02 -39.96 -9.48
CA VAL A 113 -14.64 -40.81 -10.52
C VAL A 113 -14.92 -42.19 -9.96
N ASN A 114 -16.12 -42.70 -10.21
CA ASN A 114 -16.49 -44.04 -9.80
C ASN A 114 -15.78 -45.09 -10.68
N TYR A 115 -15.10 -46.03 -10.04
CA TYR A 115 -14.37 -47.11 -10.71
C TYR A 115 -15.01 -48.46 -10.36
N GLN A 116 -15.52 -49.13 -11.40
CA GLN A 116 -16.10 -50.48 -11.33
C GLN A 116 -17.16 -50.67 -10.23
N ASN A 117 -17.87 -49.60 -9.81
CA ASN A 117 -18.84 -49.61 -8.71
C ASN A 117 -18.29 -50.14 -7.36
N ARG A 118 -16.96 -50.19 -7.18
CA ARG A 118 -16.33 -50.66 -5.93
C ARG A 118 -15.65 -49.55 -5.16
N CYS A 119 -15.13 -48.53 -5.84
CA CYS A 119 -14.41 -47.42 -5.21
C CYS A 119 -14.48 -46.14 -6.04
N ARG A 120 -14.21 -45.00 -5.40
CA ARG A 120 -14.04 -43.70 -6.07
C ARG A 120 -12.54 -43.40 -6.16
N ILE A 121 -12.07 -43.01 -7.35
CA ILE A 121 -10.68 -42.66 -7.62
C ILE A 121 -10.60 -41.16 -7.86
N ILE A 122 -9.57 -40.51 -7.29
CA ILE A 122 -9.31 -39.08 -7.50
C ILE A 122 -8.86 -38.86 -8.95
N ARG A 123 -9.51 -37.92 -9.63
CA ARG A 123 -9.11 -37.42 -10.95
C ARG A 123 -8.39 -36.08 -10.78
N GLY A 124 -7.49 -35.73 -11.72
CA GLY A 124 -6.84 -34.41 -11.72
C GLY A 124 -5.74 -34.24 -10.67
N TRP A 125 -5.11 -35.34 -10.23
CA TRP A 125 -4.00 -35.31 -9.28
C TRP A 125 -2.80 -34.44 -9.73
N ASP A 126 -2.51 -34.36 -11.02
CA ASP A 126 -1.41 -33.55 -11.57
C ASP A 126 -1.63 -32.05 -11.34
N ASP A 127 -2.86 -31.57 -11.56
CA ASP A 127 -3.23 -30.17 -11.31
C ASP A 127 -3.19 -29.85 -9.81
N LEU A 128 -3.66 -30.79 -8.98
CA LEU A 128 -3.56 -30.68 -7.52
C LEU A 128 -2.09 -30.54 -7.09
N PHE A 129 -1.21 -31.45 -7.51
CA PHE A 129 0.20 -31.40 -7.14
C PHE A 129 0.91 -30.16 -7.69
N THR A 130 0.54 -29.69 -8.88
CA THR A 130 1.07 -28.45 -9.47
C THR A 130 0.70 -27.26 -8.60
N LYS A 131 -0.58 -27.15 -8.21
CA LYS A 131 -1.08 -26.05 -7.36
C LYS A 131 -0.49 -26.07 -5.95
N VAL A 132 -0.34 -27.26 -5.35
CA VAL A 132 0.39 -27.42 -4.07
C VAL A 132 1.82 -26.91 -4.20
N LYS A 133 2.56 -27.35 -5.23
CA LYS A 133 3.96 -26.96 -5.42
C LYS A 133 4.11 -25.46 -5.64
N GLU A 134 3.23 -24.86 -6.44
CA GLU A 134 3.22 -23.41 -6.65
C GLU A 134 3.02 -22.65 -5.34
N HIS A 135 1.99 -23.01 -4.56
CA HIS A 135 1.72 -22.37 -3.27
C HIS A 135 2.88 -22.56 -2.28
N ILE A 136 3.49 -23.76 -2.22
CA ILE A 136 4.67 -24.02 -1.37
C ILE A 136 5.86 -23.16 -1.79
N ASN A 137 6.15 -23.08 -3.09
CA ASN A 137 7.25 -22.27 -3.61
C ASN A 137 7.03 -20.79 -3.32
N SER A 138 5.83 -20.28 -3.56
CA SER A 138 5.49 -18.88 -3.27
C SER A 138 5.59 -18.58 -1.77
N ILE A 139 5.09 -19.45 -0.89
CA ILE A 139 5.24 -19.29 0.57
C ILE A 139 6.71 -19.38 0.99
N SER A 140 7.50 -20.26 0.39
CA SER A 140 8.92 -20.39 0.69
C SER A 140 9.73 -19.18 0.23
N ALA A 141 9.33 -18.53 -0.86
CA ALA A 141 9.94 -17.30 -1.34
C ALA A 141 9.56 -16.07 -0.49
N MET A 142 8.54 -16.18 0.37
CA MET A 142 8.08 -15.13 1.29
C MET A 142 8.75 -15.20 2.67
N LYS A 143 9.57 -16.22 2.93
CA LYS A 143 10.42 -16.30 4.14
C LYS A 143 11.64 -15.40 4.02
#